data_AF-A0A843S1B0-F1
#
_entry.id   AF-A0A843S1B0-F1
#
_cell.length_a   1.000
_cell.length_b   1.000
_cell.length_c   1.000
_cell.angle_alpha   90.00
_cell.angle_beta   90.00
_cell.angle_gamma   90.00
#
_symmetry.space_group_name_H-M   'P 1'
#
loop_
_entity.id
_entity.type
_entity.pdbx_description
1 polymer ?
#
loop_
_entity_poly.entity_id
_entity_poly.type
_entity_poly.pdbx_seq_one_letter_code
_entity_poly.pdbx_strand_id
1 'polypeptide(L)' 'MHTPVHHFDHEIGGHAYHIEVAQVGVDTWRAQVVTPYGGRTALMPFYDATPTDAADRLADWLARAHRNAAGNESR' A
#
# COMPACT_ATOMS: atom_id res chain seq x y z
N MET A 1 23.87 -1.43 3.37
CA MET A 1 23.19 -1.76 2.11
C MET A 1 21.94 -0.90 2.06
N HIS A 2 21.85 0.09 1.15
CA HIS A 2 20.60 0.82 0.94
C HIS A 2 19.67 -0.09 0.16
N THR A 3 18.64 -0.61 0.81
CA THR A 3 17.58 -1.32 0.11
C THR A 3 16.80 -0.28 -0.70
N PRO A 4 16.59 -0.51 -2.01
CA PRO A 4 15.81 0.42 -2.81
C PRO A 4 14.39 0.50 -2.26
N VAL A 5 13.93 1.73 -2.06
CA VAL A 5 12.59 2.06 -1.58
C VAL A 5 11.92 2.97 -2.60
N HIS A 6 10.75 2.58 -3.06
CA HIS A 6 9.88 3.36 -3.94
C HIS A 6 8.69 3.89 -3.15
N HIS A 7 8.26 5.10 -3.46
CA HIS A 7 7.10 5.73 -2.82
C HIS A 7 6.06 6.04 -3.90
N PHE A 8 4.81 5.68 -3.63
CA PHE A 8 3.68 5.88 -4.52
C PHE A 8 2.56 6.57 -3.76
N ASP A 9 2.12 7.71 -4.26
CA ASP A 9 0.98 8.44 -3.71
C ASP A 9 -0.30 8.01 -4.43
N HIS A 10 -1.30 7.58 -3.68
CA HIS A 10 -2.61 7.19 -4.21
C HIS A 10 -3.72 7.90 -3.46
N GLU A 11 -4.66 8.51 -4.19
CA GLU A 11 -5.90 9.01 -3.63
C GLU A 11 -7.01 7.98 -3.84
N ILE A 12 -7.56 7.44 -2.75
CA ILE A 12 -8.59 6.40 -2.79
C ILE A 12 -9.78 6.90 -1.97
N GLY A 13 -10.89 7.16 -2.64
CA GLY A 13 -12.14 7.58 -1.99
C GLY A 13 -12.02 8.91 -1.22
N GLY A 14 -11.11 9.81 -1.63
CA GLY A 14 -10.83 11.07 -0.95
C GLY A 14 -9.81 10.97 0.18
N HIS A 15 -9.27 9.78 0.45
CA HIS A 15 -8.18 9.56 1.39
C HIS A 15 -6.86 9.40 0.65
N ALA A 16 -5.87 10.23 1.03
CA ALA A 16 -4.51 10.11 0.54
C ALA A 16 -3.79 8.96 1.27
N TYR A 17 -3.34 7.98 0.51
CA TYR A 17 -2.54 6.85 0.96
C TYR A 17 -1.14 6.96 0.35
N HIS A 18 -0.12 6.92 1.20
CA HIS A 18 1.26 6.79 0.75
C HIS A 18 1.66 5.32 0.83
N ILE A 19 2.04 4.74 -0.30
CA ILE A 19 2.49 3.35 -0.39
C ILE A 19 4.01 3.37 -0.52
N GLU A 20 4.68 2.74 0.43
CA GLU A 20 6.11 2.50 0.41
C GLU A 20 6.38 1.06 -0.05
N VAL A 21 7.25 0.89 -1.03
CA VAL A 21 7.66 -0.40 -1.56
C VAL A 21 9.16 -0.57 -1.40
N ALA A 22 9.55 -1.46 -0.49
CA ALA A 22 10.95 -1.76 -0.21
C ALA A 22 11.33 -3.14 -0.73
N GLN A 23 12.50 -3.27 -1.34
CA GLN A 23 13.04 -4.60 -1.67
C GLN A 23 13.40 -5.32 -0.37
N VAL A 24 12.97 -6.57 -0.22
CA VAL A 24 13.24 -7.40 0.98
C VAL A 24 13.94 -8.72 0.63
N GLY A 25 14.05 -9.04 -0.67
CA GLY A 25 14.74 -10.20 -1.21
C GLY A 25 15.18 -9.96 -2.66
N VAL A 26 15.81 -10.96 -3.29
CA VAL A 26 16.34 -10.85 -4.67
C VAL A 26 15.22 -10.48 -5.65
N ASP A 27 14.09 -11.17 -5.59
CA ASP A 27 12.87 -10.92 -6.39
C ASP A 27 11.66 -10.78 -5.48
N THR A 28 11.81 -10.01 -4.41
CA THR A 28 10.72 -9.83 -3.44
C THR A 28 10.70 -8.40 -2.97
N TRP A 29 9.57 -7.76 -3.26
CA TRP A 29 9.26 -6.40 -2.89
C TRP A 29 8.11 -6.41 -1.91
N ARG A 30 8.20 -5.57 -0.89
CA ARG A 30 7.19 -5.43 0.14
C ARG A 30 6.53 -4.07 -0.01
N ALA A 31 5.25 -4.07 -0.36
CA ALA A 31 4.42 -2.87 -0.33
C ALA A 31 3.72 -2.71 1.02
N GLN A 32 3.77 -1.51 1.59
CA GLN A 32 3.10 -1.17 2.84
C GLN A 32 2.57 0.26 2.75
N VAL A 33 1.44 0.52 3.40
CA VAL A 33 0.96 1.90 3.55
C VAL A 33 1.75 2.56 4.69
N VAL A 34 2.26 3.76 4.43
CA VAL A 34 2.88 4.63 5.41
C VAL A 34 2.00 5.86 5.60
N THR A 35 1.90 6.36 6.83
CA THR A 35 1.26 7.65 7.07
C THR A 35 2.29 8.76 6.83
N PRO A 36 1.85 10.00 6.51
CA PRO A 36 2.76 11.13 6.36
C PRO A 36 3.57 11.44 7.64
N TYR A 37 3.16 10.90 8.79
CA TYR A 37 3.89 10.97 10.05
C TYR A 37 4.85 9.79 10.28
N GLY A 38 5.13 8.98 9.24
CA GLY A 38 6.04 7.82 9.31
C GLY A 38 5.49 6.65 10.14
N GLY A 39 4.21 6.70 10.52
CA GLY A 39 3.55 5.62 11.23
C GLY A 39 3.25 4.46 10.28
N ARG A 40 3.69 3.26 10.65
CA ARG A 40 3.23 2.03 9.99
C ARG A 40 1.79 1.79 10.41
N THR A 41 0.87 1.88 9.47
CA THR A 41 -0.50 1.40 9.72
C THR A 41 -0.48 -0.12 9.90
N ALA A 42 -1.38 -0.65 10.72
CA ALA A 42 -1.52 -2.09 10.99
C ALA A 42 -2.10 -2.87 9.79
N LEU A 43 -1.87 -2.38 8.57
CA LEU A 43 -2.24 -3.08 7.35
C LEU A 43 -1.23 -4.17 7.05
N MET A 44 -1.73 -5.32 6.61
CA MET A 44 -0.88 -6.39 6.12
C MET A 44 -0.07 -5.88 4.92
N PRO A 45 1.26 -6.09 4.90
CA PRO A 45 2.06 -5.78 3.73
C PRO A 45 1.79 -6.79 2.61
N PHE A 46 1.88 -6.31 1.37
CA PHE A 46 1.81 -7.16 0.18
C PHE A 46 3.21 -7.45 -0.34
N TYR A 47 3.37 -8.63 -0.95
CA TYR A 47 4.65 -9.07 -1.50
C TYR A 47 4.48 -9.53 -2.94
N ASP A 48 5.32 -8.99 -3.82
CA ASP A 48 5.36 -9.35 -5.24
C ASP A 48 6.79 -9.25 -5.81
N ALA A 49 6.99 -9.78 -7.02
CA ALA A 49 8.30 -9.87 -7.66
C ALA A 49 8.83 -8.53 -8.18
N THR A 50 7.94 -7.56 -8.39
CA THR A 50 8.30 -6.21 -8.85
C THR A 50 7.73 -5.14 -7.89
N PRO A 51 8.36 -3.95 -7.84
CA PRO A 51 7.88 -2.89 -6.96
C PRO A 51 6.50 -2.37 -7.39
N THR A 52 6.24 -2.32 -8.69
CA THR A 52 4.97 -1.84 -9.25
C THR A 52 3.84 -2.82 -8.98
N ASP A 53 4.03 -4.12 -9.20
CA ASP A 53 3.00 -5.12 -8.93
C ASP A 53 2.61 -5.13 -7.44
N ALA A 54 3.59 -5.02 -6.54
CA ALA A 54 3.34 -4.95 -5.12
C ALA A 54 2.51 -3.71 -4.74
N ALA A 55 2.81 -2.55 -5.35
CA ALA A 55 2.06 -1.31 -5.15
C ALA A 55 0.62 -1.43 -5.68
N ASP A 56 0.44 -1.90 -6.91
CA ASP A 56 -0.86 -2.03 -7.57
C ASP A 56 -1.79 -2.97 -6.79
N ARG A 57 -1.24 -4.07 -6.29
CA ARG A 57 -2.01 -5.05 -5.52
C ARG A 57 -2.49 -4.51 -4.17
N LEU A 58 -1.65 -3.72 -3.50
CA LEU A 58 -2.03 -3.02 -2.28
C LEU A 58 -3.05 -1.91 -2.57
N ALA A 59 -2.89 -1.16 -3.66
CA ALA A 59 -3.80 -0.10 -4.07
C ALA A 59 -5.20 -0.66 -4.43
N ASP A 60 -5.28 -1.75 -5.19
CA ASP A 60 -6.54 -2.43 -5.50
C ASP A 60 -7.22 -2.98 -4.24
N TRP A 61 -6.46 -3.57 -3.32
CA TRP A 61 -6.99 -3.99 -2.02
C TRP A 61 -7.55 -2.81 -1.21
N LEU A 62 -6.84 -1.69 -1.13
CA LEU A 62 -7.29 -0.48 -0.45
C LEU A 62 -8.57 0.07 -1.09
N ALA A 63 -8.63 0.14 -2.42
CA ALA A 63 -9.83 0.58 -3.15
C ALA A 63 -11.04 -0.31 -2.85
N ARG A 64 -10.84 -1.63 -2.77
CA ARG A 64 -11.89 -2.58 -2.38
C ARG A 64 -12.30 -2.41 -0.92
N ALA A 65 -11.34 -2.30 0.00
CA ALA A 65 -11.59 -2.10 1.42
C ALA A 65 -12.37 -0.80 1.66
N HIS A 66 -11.99 0.28 0.99
CA HIS A 66 -12.67 1.57 1.07
C HIS A 66 -14.11 1.51 0.53
N ARG A 67 -14.35 0.83 -0.60
CA ARG A 67 -15.71 0.61 -1.12
C ARG A 67 -16.59 -0.18 -0.14
N ASN A 68 -16.03 -1.21 0.50
CA ASN A 68 -16.75 -2.01 1.48
C ASN A 68 -17.04 -1.24 2.77
N ALA A 69 -16.09 -0.39 3.22
CA ALA A 69 -16.28 0.47 4.38
C ALA A 69 -17.39 1.49 4.12
N ALA A 70 -17.32 2.25 3.01
CA ALA A 70 -18.33 3.25 2.65
C ALA A 70 -19.72 2.64 2.39
N GLY A 71 -19.78 1.42 1.85
CA GLY A 71 -21.04 0.69 1.64
C GLY A 71 -21.70 0.18 2.94
N ASN A 72 -20.94 0.06 4.04
CA ASN A 72 -21.45 -0.39 5.33
C ASN A 72 -22.01 0.75 6.21
N GLU A 73 -21.80 2.01 5.83
CA GLU A 73 -22.28 3.18 6.59
C GLU A 73 -23.73 3.59 6.22
N SER A 74 -24.38 2.87 5.30
CA SER A 74 -25.74 3.17 4.82
C SER A 74 -26.80 2.13 5.24
N ARG A 75 -26.59 1.37 6.33
CA ARG A 75 -27.60 0.41 6.84
C ARG A 75 -28.19 0.81 8.18
#